data_AF-A0A1Z4GK55-F1
#
_entry.id   AF-A0A1Z4GK55-F1
#
_cell.length_a   1.000
_cell.length_b   1.000
_cell.length_c   1.000
_cell.angle_alpha   90.00
_cell.angle_beta   90.00
_cell.angle_gamma   90.00
#
_symmetry.space_group_name_H-M   'P 1'
#
loop_
_entity.id
_entity.type
_entity.pdbx_description
1 polymer ?
#
loop_
_entity_poly.entity_id
_entity_poly.type
_entity_poly.pdbx_seq_one_letter_code
_entity_poly.pdbx_strand_id
1 'polypeptide(L)'
;MPRKFGEIAFTPEVQAAQLQRGSRQTYERYIANGPANDSITPQIAEFIAHLDGFYLGTVSSNGYPYIQFRGGAPGFLRVLNEKTLGFADFSGNVQYITVGNLSGEAKAFLFLMDYRHRKRLKVWGKAEYIEGDAALIEQLRIPDYPAEIERVILFHVEAVSENCPQHIPIRYSVNEVEAMMTPLKARITELEKLLSDRNSPSV
;
A
#
# COMPACT_ATOMS: atom_id res chain seq x y z
N MET A 1 -2.27 6.03 -20.02
CA MET A 1 -2.82 5.10 -19.01
C MET A 1 -2.06 3.80 -19.13
N PRO A 2 -1.77 3.07 -18.04
CA PRO A 2 -1.08 1.78 -18.11
C PRO A 2 -1.84 0.77 -18.99
N ARG A 3 -1.14 0.08 -19.90
CA ARG A 3 -1.77 -0.84 -20.87
C ARG A 3 -2.42 -2.03 -20.16
N LYS A 4 -1.67 -2.71 -19.29
CA LYS A 4 -2.14 -3.90 -18.56
C LYS A 4 -3.27 -3.61 -17.59
N PHE A 5 -3.28 -2.41 -17.00
CA PHE A 5 -4.44 -1.94 -16.22
C PHE A 5 -5.69 -1.86 -17.10
N GLY A 6 -5.56 -1.32 -18.32
CA GLY A 6 -6.68 -1.24 -19.26
C GLY A 6 -7.20 -2.60 -19.70
N GLU A 7 -6.30 -3.55 -19.98
CA GLU A 7 -6.65 -4.93 -20.34
C GLU A 7 -7.48 -5.62 -19.26
N ILE A 8 -7.15 -5.40 -17.98
CA ILE A 8 -7.86 -5.99 -16.84
C ILE A 8 -9.14 -5.22 -16.51
N ALA A 9 -9.05 -3.88 -16.43
CA ALA A 9 -10.13 -3.06 -15.86
C ALA A 9 -11.21 -2.67 -16.87
N PHE A 10 -10.93 -2.62 -18.18
CA PHE A 10 -11.90 -2.20 -19.19
C PHE A 10 -12.67 -3.40 -19.75
N THR A 11 -13.45 -4.03 -18.87
CA THR A 11 -14.39 -5.11 -19.21
C THR A 11 -15.42 -4.62 -20.23
N PRO A 12 -16.13 -5.54 -20.93
CA PRO A 12 -17.15 -5.16 -21.91
C PRO A 12 -18.16 -4.13 -21.38
N GLU A 13 -18.60 -4.26 -20.14
CA GLU A 13 -19.53 -3.33 -19.47
C GLU A 13 -18.90 -1.94 -19.28
N VAL A 14 -17.62 -1.89 -18.91
CA VAL A 14 -16.88 -0.63 -18.80
C VAL A 14 -16.70 0.03 -20.16
N GLN A 15 -16.38 -0.75 -21.20
CA GLN A 15 -16.25 -0.23 -22.56
C GLN A 15 -17.57 0.31 -23.09
N ALA A 16 -18.68 -0.40 -22.85
CA ALA A 16 -20.03 0.07 -23.18
C ALA A 16 -20.36 1.39 -22.45
N ALA A 17 -20.04 1.50 -21.17
CA ALA A 17 -20.22 2.73 -20.40
C ALA A 17 -19.37 3.90 -20.93
N GLN A 18 -18.13 3.63 -21.35
CA GLN A 18 -17.23 4.61 -21.98
C GLN A 18 -17.75 5.07 -23.35
N LEU A 19 -18.29 4.16 -24.16
CA LEU A 19 -18.93 4.49 -25.44
C LEU A 19 -20.12 5.41 -25.23
N GLN A 20 -21.02 5.05 -24.31
CA GLN A 20 -22.22 5.85 -24.00
C GLN A 20 -21.87 7.27 -23.51
N ARG A 21 -20.72 7.43 -22.85
CA ARG A 21 -20.27 8.71 -22.26
C ARG A 21 -19.20 9.42 -23.10
N GLY A 22 -18.93 8.93 -24.31
CA GLY A 22 -18.02 9.57 -25.27
C GLY A 22 -16.53 9.54 -24.91
N SER A 23 -16.11 8.67 -23.97
CA SER A 23 -14.71 8.59 -23.53
C SER A 23 -13.91 7.42 -24.15
N ARG A 24 -14.58 6.54 -24.90
CA ARG A 24 -13.97 5.29 -25.39
C ARG A 24 -12.74 5.50 -26.26
N GLN A 25 -12.85 6.30 -27.33
CA GLN A 25 -11.74 6.54 -28.26
C GLN A 25 -10.52 7.17 -27.57
N THR A 26 -10.75 8.04 -26.58
CA THR A 26 -9.69 8.66 -25.78
C THR A 26 -8.93 7.61 -24.99
N TYR A 27 -9.65 6.73 -24.29
CA TYR A 27 -9.03 5.68 -23.48
C TYR A 27 -8.35 4.59 -24.31
N GLU A 28 -8.87 4.27 -25.49
CA GLU A 28 -8.20 3.38 -26.45
C GLU A 28 -6.83 3.92 -26.86
N ARG A 29 -6.76 5.20 -27.25
CA ARG A 29 -5.49 5.87 -27.58
C ARG A 29 -4.54 5.89 -26.39
N TYR A 30 -5.05 6.12 -25.17
CA TYR A 30 -4.23 6.11 -23.96
C TYR A 30 -3.65 4.75 -23.58
N ILE A 31 -4.33 3.66 -23.92
CA ILE A 31 -3.83 2.29 -23.72
C ILE A 31 -2.84 1.90 -24.81
N ALA A 32 -3.16 2.18 -26.07
CA ALA A 32 -2.31 1.86 -27.21
C ALA A 32 -0.91 2.50 -27.06
N ASN A 33 -0.87 3.76 -26.62
CA ASN A 33 0.37 4.52 -26.41
C ASN A 33 0.92 4.44 -24.97
N GLY A 34 0.26 3.67 -24.10
CA GLY A 34 0.64 3.55 -22.69
C GLY A 34 1.82 2.59 -22.47
N PRO A 35 2.58 2.77 -21.38
CA PRO A 35 3.58 1.79 -20.96
C PRO A 35 2.89 0.47 -20.57
N ALA A 36 3.62 -0.65 -20.65
CA ALA A 36 3.10 -1.97 -20.27
C ALA A 36 2.60 -1.97 -18.82
N ASN A 37 3.46 -1.47 -17.91
CA ASN A 37 3.15 -1.34 -16.48
C ASN A 37 2.63 -2.65 -15.88
N ASP A 38 3.36 -3.73 -16.13
CA ASP A 38 3.11 -5.05 -15.55
C ASP A 38 4.18 -5.47 -14.54
N SER A 39 5.14 -4.61 -14.21
CA SER A 39 6.23 -4.91 -13.29
C SER A 39 6.45 -3.82 -12.25
N ILE A 40 7.13 -4.20 -11.17
CA ILE A 40 7.64 -3.34 -10.12
C ILE A 40 8.95 -2.74 -10.61
N THR A 41 8.93 -1.46 -11.00
CA THR A 41 10.14 -0.72 -11.34
C THR A 41 10.93 -0.35 -10.08
N PRO A 42 12.21 0.05 -10.19
CA PRO A 42 12.99 0.52 -9.05
C PRO A 42 12.31 1.65 -8.26
N GLN A 43 11.65 2.58 -8.95
CA GLN A 43 10.92 3.69 -8.31
C GLN A 43 9.70 3.19 -7.53
N ILE A 44 9.01 2.18 -8.05
CA ILE A 44 7.88 1.54 -7.35
C ILE A 44 8.41 0.75 -6.14
N ALA A 45 9.54 0.06 -6.28
CA ALA A 45 10.15 -0.67 -5.18
C ALA A 45 10.56 0.25 -4.04
N GLU A 46 11.18 1.39 -4.35
CA GLU A 46 11.47 2.45 -3.38
C GLU A 46 10.19 2.93 -2.71
N PHE A 47 9.13 3.24 -3.47
CA PHE A 47 7.86 3.65 -2.91
C PHE A 47 7.29 2.61 -1.93
N ILE A 48 7.27 1.33 -2.30
CA ILE A 48 6.77 0.23 -1.47
C ILE A 48 7.59 0.12 -0.16
N ALA A 49 8.91 0.25 -0.23
CA ALA A 49 9.80 0.10 0.92
C ALA A 49 9.55 1.13 2.04
N HIS A 50 8.93 2.27 1.74
CA HIS A 50 8.64 3.31 2.74
C HIS A 50 7.28 3.14 3.42
N LEU A 51 6.44 2.21 2.95
CA LEU A 51 5.09 2.04 3.48
C LEU A 51 5.07 1.14 4.69
N ASP A 52 4.30 1.55 5.70
CA ASP A 52 3.99 0.81 6.92
C ASP A 52 2.67 0.02 6.82
N GLY A 53 1.98 0.10 5.69
CA GLY A 53 0.78 -0.68 5.46
C GLY A 53 0.15 -0.49 4.08
N PHE A 54 -0.80 -1.38 3.79
CA PHE A 54 -1.54 -1.42 2.55
C PHE A 54 -2.88 -2.12 2.75
N TYR A 55 -3.76 -2.03 1.76
CA TYR A 55 -5.02 -2.78 1.75
C TYR A 55 -4.94 -3.94 0.77
N LEU A 56 -5.26 -5.14 1.24
CA LEU A 56 -5.39 -6.34 0.42
C LEU A 56 -6.87 -6.58 0.12
N GLY A 57 -7.21 -6.58 -1.16
CA GLY A 57 -8.47 -7.04 -1.71
C GLY A 57 -8.37 -8.49 -2.19
N THR A 58 -9.34 -9.30 -1.80
CA THR A 58 -9.57 -10.66 -2.32
C THR A 58 -11.03 -10.81 -2.72
N VAL A 59 -11.37 -11.88 -3.44
CA VAL A 59 -12.76 -12.15 -3.84
C VAL A 59 -13.16 -13.50 -3.28
N SER A 60 -14.32 -13.56 -2.62
CA SER A 60 -14.87 -14.82 -2.13
C SER A 60 -15.46 -15.65 -3.27
N SER A 61 -15.62 -16.95 -3.05
CA SER A 61 -16.19 -17.88 -4.05
C SER A 61 -17.61 -17.53 -4.48
N ASN A 62 -18.37 -16.80 -3.65
CA ASN A 62 -19.69 -16.26 -3.98
C ASN A 62 -19.65 -14.85 -4.61
N GLY A 63 -18.47 -14.37 -5.01
CA GLY A 63 -18.28 -13.15 -5.80
C GLY A 63 -18.25 -11.84 -5.00
N TYR A 64 -18.33 -11.87 -3.66
CA TYR A 64 -18.21 -10.66 -2.86
C TYR A 64 -16.73 -10.23 -2.74
N PRO A 65 -16.43 -8.93 -2.89
CA PRO A 65 -15.11 -8.42 -2.59
C PRO A 65 -14.91 -8.34 -1.08
N TYR A 66 -13.70 -8.69 -0.63
CA TYR A 66 -13.26 -8.54 0.75
C TYR A 66 -11.98 -7.72 0.79
N ILE A 67 -11.94 -6.69 1.65
CA ILE A 67 -10.76 -5.83 1.82
C ILE A 67 -10.33 -5.80 3.29
N GLN A 68 -9.04 -5.94 3.52
CA GLN A 68 -8.44 -5.83 4.85
C GLN A 68 -7.17 -4.98 4.77
N PHE A 69 -6.99 -4.09 5.75
CA PHE A 69 -5.72 -3.44 5.99
C PHE A 69 -4.70 -4.44 6.55
N ARG A 70 -3.49 -4.41 6.01
CA ARG A 70 -2.32 -5.17 6.47
C ARG A 70 -1.23 -4.15 6.81
N GLY A 71 -0.79 -4.14 8.06
CA GLY A 71 0.15 -3.15 8.59
C GLY A 71 1.32 -3.82 9.30
N GLY A 72 2.47 -3.14 9.25
CA GLY A 72 3.72 -3.56 9.87
C GLY A 72 4.71 -2.39 9.92
N ALA A 73 5.98 -2.66 10.22
CA ALA A 73 7.02 -1.64 10.08
C ALA A 73 7.20 -1.22 8.61
N PRO A 74 7.75 -0.03 8.31
CA PRO A 74 8.14 0.34 6.96
C PRO A 74 8.92 -0.77 6.25
N GLY A 75 8.49 -1.11 5.03
CA GLY A 75 9.07 -2.23 4.26
C GLY A 75 8.47 -3.59 4.60
N PHE A 76 7.36 -3.63 5.34
CA PHE A 76 6.59 -4.85 5.63
C PHE A 76 6.17 -5.59 4.34
N LEU A 77 5.71 -4.86 3.33
CA LEU A 77 5.55 -5.40 1.99
C LEU A 77 6.91 -5.41 1.28
N ARG A 78 7.47 -6.60 1.07
CA ARG A 78 8.77 -6.76 0.42
C ARG A 78 8.62 -6.99 -1.07
N VAL A 79 9.50 -6.39 -1.85
CA VAL A 79 9.67 -6.70 -3.27
C VAL A 79 10.64 -7.87 -3.39
N LEU A 80 10.15 -9.03 -3.82
CA LEU A 80 10.99 -10.22 -4.01
C LEU A 80 11.66 -10.23 -5.37
N ASN A 81 10.96 -9.73 -6.39
CA ASN A 81 11.47 -9.46 -7.74
C ASN A 81 10.49 -8.53 -8.48
N GLU A 82 10.75 -8.23 -9.75
CA GLU A 82 9.94 -7.32 -10.58
C GLU A 82 8.47 -7.76 -10.75
N LYS A 83 8.13 -9.02 -10.48
CA LYS A 83 6.79 -9.60 -10.64
C LYS A 83 6.21 -10.17 -9.35
N THR A 84 6.94 -10.16 -8.25
CA THR A 84 6.49 -10.79 -7.01
C THR A 84 6.74 -9.88 -5.81
N LEU A 85 5.67 -9.62 -5.07
CA LEU A 85 5.71 -9.01 -3.75
C LEU A 85 5.43 -10.09 -2.70
N GLY A 86 5.91 -9.91 -1.48
CA GLY A 86 5.67 -10.84 -0.39
C GLY A 86 5.57 -10.14 0.96
N PHE A 87 4.77 -10.70 1.86
CA PHE A 87 4.68 -10.23 3.24
C PHE A 87 4.32 -11.39 4.19
N ALA A 88 4.73 -11.24 5.46
CA ALA A 88 4.39 -12.18 6.51
C ALA A 88 2.93 -12.01 6.95
N ASP A 89 2.20 -13.11 7.13
CA ASP A 89 0.85 -13.14 7.69
C ASP A 89 0.91 -13.78 9.08
N PHE A 90 0.54 -12.98 10.08
CA PHE A 90 0.66 -13.33 11.49
C PHE A 90 -0.63 -13.95 12.03
N SER A 91 -0.52 -14.66 13.15
CA SER A 91 -1.68 -15.12 13.93
C SER A 91 -2.58 -13.95 14.29
N GLY A 92 -3.75 -13.90 13.66
CA GLY A 92 -4.72 -12.81 13.81
C GLY A 92 -5.96 -13.21 14.58
N ASN A 93 -7.10 -12.64 14.19
CA ASN A 93 -8.43 -12.92 14.74
C ASN A 93 -9.02 -14.29 14.31
N VAL A 94 -8.23 -15.14 13.64
CA VAL A 94 -8.60 -16.51 13.26
C VAL A 94 -9.83 -16.59 12.33
N GLN A 95 -10.16 -15.52 11.60
CA GLN A 95 -11.28 -15.54 10.65
C GLN A 95 -10.97 -16.30 9.35
N TYR A 96 -9.69 -16.39 8.97
CA TYR A 96 -9.20 -17.09 7.77
C TYR A 96 -9.87 -16.68 6.43
N ILE A 97 -10.55 -15.53 6.36
CA ILE A 97 -11.26 -15.09 5.15
C ILE A 97 -10.32 -14.97 3.96
N THR A 98 -9.16 -14.31 4.13
CA THR A 98 -8.15 -14.19 3.06
C THR A 98 -7.67 -15.57 2.61
N VAL A 99 -7.33 -16.47 3.53
CA VAL A 99 -6.84 -17.83 3.22
C VAL A 99 -7.90 -18.64 2.47
N GLY A 100 -9.15 -18.61 2.95
CA GLY A 100 -10.28 -19.29 2.32
C GLY A 100 -10.58 -18.74 0.92
N ASN A 101 -10.55 -17.42 0.75
CA ASN A 101 -10.73 -16.78 -0.56
C ASN A 101 -9.63 -17.21 -1.53
N LEU A 102 -8.34 -17.09 -1.14
CA LEU A 102 -7.20 -17.43 -1.99
C LEU A 102 -7.12 -18.93 -2.34
N SER A 103 -7.69 -19.80 -1.51
CA SER A 103 -7.80 -21.24 -1.81
C SER A 103 -8.75 -21.52 -2.98
N GLY A 104 -9.72 -20.64 -3.25
CA GLY A 104 -10.72 -20.82 -4.33
C GLY A 104 -10.52 -19.89 -5.53
N GLU A 105 -10.05 -18.66 -5.31
CA GLU A 105 -9.82 -17.65 -6.34
C GLU A 105 -8.54 -16.87 -6.00
N ALA A 106 -7.55 -16.97 -6.89
CA ALA A 106 -6.26 -16.33 -6.69
C ALA A 106 -6.29 -14.82 -6.99
N LYS A 107 -7.29 -14.31 -7.72
CA LYS A 107 -7.37 -12.88 -8.06
C LYS A 107 -7.36 -12.01 -6.80
N ALA A 108 -6.41 -11.09 -6.75
CA ALA A 108 -6.20 -10.20 -5.63
C ALA A 108 -5.81 -8.80 -6.10
N PHE A 109 -5.92 -7.85 -5.17
CA PHE A 109 -5.64 -6.45 -5.43
C PHE A 109 -4.92 -5.82 -4.24
N LEU A 110 -3.83 -5.10 -4.48
CA LEU A 110 -3.20 -4.27 -3.45
C LEU A 110 -3.50 -2.80 -3.73
N PHE A 111 -3.91 -2.09 -2.68
CA PHE A 111 -4.05 -0.66 -2.68
C PHE A 111 -3.07 -0.06 -1.66
N LEU A 112 -2.10 0.68 -2.17
CA LEU A 112 -1.00 1.25 -1.39
C LEU A 112 -1.17 2.76 -1.33
N MET A 113 -1.14 3.31 -0.13
CA MET A 113 -1.41 4.73 0.13
C MET A 113 -0.29 5.38 0.90
N ASP A 114 0.23 6.48 0.37
CA ASP A 114 1.11 7.41 1.06
C ASP A 114 0.41 8.77 1.14
N TYR A 115 -0.19 9.03 2.30
CA TYR A 115 -0.92 10.27 2.52
C TYR A 115 -0.01 11.49 2.58
N ARG A 116 1.19 11.35 3.14
CA ARG A 116 2.14 12.45 3.32
C ARG A 116 2.58 13.01 1.98
N HIS A 117 2.96 12.14 1.04
CA HIS A 117 3.40 12.55 -0.29
C HIS A 117 2.26 12.58 -1.32
N ARG A 118 1.02 12.27 -0.88
CA ARG A 118 -0.18 12.18 -1.72
C ARG A 118 0.01 11.22 -2.89
N LYS A 119 0.69 10.10 -2.65
CA LYS A 119 0.91 9.06 -3.66
C LYS A 119 0.01 7.88 -3.40
N ARG A 120 -0.40 7.21 -4.47
CA ARG A 120 -1.12 5.94 -4.39
C ARG A 120 -0.72 5.03 -5.53
N LEU A 121 -0.67 3.74 -5.23
CA LEU A 121 -0.41 2.69 -6.20
C LEU A 121 -1.50 1.63 -6.11
N LYS A 122 -2.01 1.24 -7.27
CA LYS A 122 -2.91 0.11 -7.44
C LYS A 122 -2.13 -1.03 -8.08
N VAL A 123 -2.15 -2.20 -7.48
CA VAL A 123 -1.51 -3.40 -8.02
C VAL A 123 -2.56 -4.48 -8.21
N TRP A 124 -2.78 -4.88 -9.45
CA TRP A 124 -3.61 -6.01 -9.81
C TRP A 124 -2.76 -7.25 -9.97
N GLY A 125 -3.30 -8.39 -9.59
CA GLY A 125 -2.60 -9.64 -9.78
C GLY A 125 -3.27 -10.81 -9.10
N LYS A 126 -2.44 -11.77 -8.72
CA LYS A 126 -2.86 -12.98 -8.03
C LYS A 126 -2.10 -13.13 -6.73
N ALA A 127 -2.73 -13.69 -5.71
CA ALA A 127 -2.07 -14.00 -4.47
C ALA A 127 -2.25 -15.48 -4.10
N GLU A 128 -1.27 -15.98 -3.36
CA GLU A 128 -1.30 -17.31 -2.76
C GLU A 128 -0.71 -17.22 -1.35
N TYR A 129 -1.07 -18.17 -0.50
CA TYR A 129 -0.46 -18.33 0.81
C TYR A 129 0.44 -19.55 0.83
N ILE A 130 1.56 -19.45 1.54
CA ILE A 130 2.52 -20.53 1.72
C ILE A 130 2.73 -20.74 3.22
N GLU A 131 2.55 -21.98 3.66
CA GLU A 131 2.76 -22.43 5.03
C GLU A 131 3.95 -23.40 5.09
N GLY A 132 4.69 -23.38 6.20
CA GLY A 132 5.78 -24.32 6.46
C GLY A 132 7.08 -24.09 5.68
N ASP A 133 7.19 -23.06 4.84
CA ASP A 133 8.44 -22.69 4.17
C ASP A 133 9.32 -21.81 5.07
N ALA A 134 10.25 -22.44 5.79
CA ALA A 134 11.15 -21.75 6.71
C ALA A 134 12.03 -20.68 6.02
N ALA A 135 12.42 -20.90 4.75
CA ALA A 135 13.27 -19.95 4.04
C ALA A 135 12.50 -18.68 3.66
N LEU A 136 11.28 -18.82 3.16
CA LEU A 136 10.42 -17.68 2.85
C LEU A 136 9.97 -16.94 4.11
N ILE A 137 9.63 -17.67 5.18
CA ILE A 137 9.29 -17.06 6.47
C ILE A 137 10.45 -16.20 6.98
N GLU A 138 11.67 -16.72 6.91
CA GLU A 138 12.86 -15.97 7.34
C GLU A 138 13.12 -14.76 6.44
N GLN A 139 13.00 -14.92 5.12
CA GLN A 139 13.18 -13.84 4.15
C GLN A 139 12.19 -12.68 4.38
N LEU A 140 10.97 -13.00 4.79
CA LEU A 140 9.88 -12.04 4.99
C LEU A 140 9.72 -11.62 6.46
N ARG A 141 10.58 -12.12 7.37
CA ARG A 141 10.54 -11.76 8.79
C ARG A 141 10.75 -10.26 8.97
N ILE A 142 9.97 -9.67 9.88
CA ILE A 142 10.22 -8.30 10.34
C ILE A 142 11.05 -8.41 11.64
N PRO A 143 12.25 -7.81 11.69
CA PRO A 143 13.03 -7.77 12.93
C PRO A 143 12.22 -7.14 14.07
N ASP A 144 12.37 -7.71 15.27
CA ASP A 144 11.75 -7.20 16.51
C ASP A 144 10.22 -7.10 16.49
N TYR A 145 9.55 -7.81 15.58
CA TYR A 145 8.08 -7.91 15.58
C TYR A 145 7.63 -9.09 16.44
N PRO A 146 6.79 -8.87 17.47
CA PRO A 146 6.52 -9.89 18.51
C PRO A 146 5.57 -11.01 18.06
N ALA A 147 4.93 -10.90 16.89
CA ALA A 147 3.95 -11.87 16.44
C ALA A 147 4.60 -13.03 15.66
N GLU A 148 4.13 -14.25 15.92
CA GLU A 148 4.53 -15.43 15.15
C GLU A 148 3.96 -15.38 13.73
N ILE A 149 4.81 -15.73 12.76
CA ILE A 149 4.45 -15.81 11.34
C ILE A 149 3.84 -17.19 11.13
N GLU A 150 2.53 -17.25 10.85
CA GLU A 150 1.86 -18.52 10.53
C GLU A 150 2.15 -18.94 9.08
N ARG A 151 2.15 -17.93 8.19
CA ARG A 151 2.25 -18.13 6.75
C ARG A 151 2.83 -16.88 6.09
N VAL A 152 3.17 -17.02 4.82
CA VAL A 152 3.53 -15.87 3.98
C VAL A 152 2.51 -15.75 2.86
N ILE A 153 2.25 -14.52 2.42
CA ILE A 153 1.45 -14.25 1.23
C ILE A 153 2.40 -13.79 0.13
N LEU A 154 2.35 -14.47 -1.01
CA LEU A 154 3.00 -14.01 -2.24
C LEU A 154 1.96 -13.37 -3.14
N PHE A 155 2.33 -12.23 -3.74
CA PHE A 155 1.49 -11.50 -4.69
C PHE A 155 2.22 -11.37 -6.02
N HIS A 156 1.67 -12.02 -7.04
CA HIS A 156 2.14 -12.01 -8.42
C HIS A 156 1.51 -10.86 -9.20
N VAL A 157 2.34 -9.92 -9.63
CA VAL A 157 1.93 -8.65 -10.26
C VAL A 157 1.55 -8.88 -11.72
N GLU A 158 0.33 -8.48 -12.07
CA GLU A 158 -0.15 -8.47 -13.47
C GLU A 158 -0.27 -7.06 -14.03
N ALA A 159 -0.60 -6.06 -13.20
CA ALA A 159 -0.63 -4.66 -13.61
C ALA A 159 -0.40 -3.70 -12.44
N VAL A 160 0.26 -2.57 -12.73
CA VAL A 160 0.42 -1.44 -11.81
C VAL A 160 -0.18 -0.16 -12.38
N SER A 161 -0.85 0.61 -11.52
CA SER A 161 -1.39 1.92 -11.89
C SER A 161 -1.24 2.92 -10.76
N GLU A 162 -0.46 3.93 -11.04
CA GLU A 162 -0.44 5.18 -10.29
C GLU A 162 -1.61 6.07 -10.75
N ASN A 163 -2.07 6.95 -9.87
CA ASN A 163 -3.18 7.87 -10.14
C ASN A 163 -2.85 9.29 -9.63
N CYS A 164 -3.58 10.30 -10.13
CA CYS A 164 -3.42 11.72 -9.77
C CYS A 164 -3.53 12.00 -8.24
N PRO A 165 -2.67 12.88 -7.68
CA PRO A 165 -2.62 13.20 -6.25
C PRO A 165 -3.67 14.23 -5.77
N GLN A 166 -4.43 14.86 -6.68
CA GLN A 166 -5.21 16.09 -6.44
C GLN A 166 -6.15 16.07 -5.22
N HIS A 167 -6.71 14.93 -4.85
CA HIS A 167 -7.71 14.82 -3.78
C HIS A 167 -7.25 13.96 -2.59
N ILE A 168 -5.96 13.61 -2.52
CA ILE A 168 -5.43 12.85 -1.39
C ILE A 168 -5.11 13.84 -0.27
N PRO A 169 -5.76 13.73 0.92
CA PRO A 169 -5.44 14.59 2.04
C PRO A 169 -4.05 14.27 2.57
N ILE A 170 -3.33 15.30 3.01
CA ILE A 170 -2.06 15.14 3.71
C ILE A 170 -2.38 14.65 5.13
N ARG A 171 -1.74 13.57 5.55
CA ARG A 171 -1.82 13.03 6.91
C ARG A 171 -0.41 12.72 7.39
N TYR A 172 -0.20 12.88 8.68
CA TYR A 172 1.03 12.54 9.39
C TYR A 172 0.69 11.56 10.51
N SER A 173 1.60 10.64 10.79
CA SER A 173 1.54 9.80 11.99
C SER A 173 1.76 10.63 13.25
N VAL A 174 1.34 10.10 14.40
CA VAL A 174 1.60 10.74 15.70
C VAL A 174 3.09 10.97 15.91
N ASN A 175 3.93 9.96 15.61
CA ASN A 175 5.39 10.06 15.74
C ASN A 175 5.98 11.18 14.88
N GLU A 176 5.51 11.33 13.63
CA GLU A 176 5.96 12.43 12.77
C GLU A 176 5.52 13.80 13.32
N VAL A 177 4.28 13.91 13.80
CA VAL A 177 3.79 15.14 14.43
C VAL A 177 4.62 15.48 15.66
N GLU A 178 4.90 14.50 16.53
CA GLU A 178 5.74 14.70 17.70
C GLU A 178 7.16 15.14 17.33
N ALA A 179 7.76 14.51 16.32
CA ALA A 179 9.08 14.91 15.82
C ALA A 179 9.09 16.35 15.29
N MET A 180 8.03 16.76 14.55
CA MET A 180 7.87 18.14 14.08
C MET A 180 7.65 19.13 15.24
N MET A 181 6.94 18.72 16.30
CA MET A 181 6.60 19.57 17.44
C MET A 181 7.72 19.71 18.48
N THR A 182 8.61 18.73 18.58
CA THR A 182 9.72 18.72 19.56
C THR A 182 10.58 20.00 19.52
N PRO A 183 11.12 20.44 18.36
CA PRO A 183 11.94 21.66 18.32
C PRO A 183 11.13 22.92 18.67
N LEU A 184 9.85 22.97 18.30
CA LEU A 184 8.98 24.11 18.63
C LEU A 184 8.71 24.18 20.14
N LYS A 185 8.41 23.04 20.78
CA LYS A 185 8.24 22.96 22.24
C LYS A 185 9.51 23.40 22.97
N ALA A 186 10.68 22.93 22.53
CA ALA A 186 11.96 23.34 23.12
C ALA A 186 12.18 24.86 23.04
N ARG A 187 11.87 25.46 21.88
CA ARG A 187 11.98 26.91 21.69
C ARG A 187 10.97 27.69 22.56
N ILE A 188 9.75 27.18 22.71
CA ILE A 188 8.73 27.80 23.59
C ILE A 188 9.25 27.81 25.02
N THR A 189 9.74 26.68 25.55
CA THR A 189 10.28 26.60 26.91
C THR A 189 11.48 27.54 27.12
N GLU A 190 12.37 27.66 26.14
CA GLU A 190 13.49 28.60 26.19
C GLU A 190 13.00 30.06 26.26
N LEU A 191 12.03 30.43 25.42
CA LEU A 191 11.46 31.77 25.39
C LEU A 191 10.69 32.11 26.68
N GLU A 192 9.92 31.15 27.22
CA GLU A 192 9.22 31.29 28.50
C GLU A 192 10.20 31.55 29.65
N LYS A 193 11.34 30.84 29.64
CA LYS A 193 12.42 31.06 30.63
C LYS A 193 13.01 32.46 30.52
N LEU A 194 13.37 32.90 29.30
CA LEU A 194 13.93 34.24 29.09
C LEU A 194 12.97 35.36 29.52
N LEU A 195 11.67 35.18 29.29
CA LEU A 195 10.64 36.13 29.72
C LEU A 195 10.51 36.15 31.25
N SER A 196 10.54 34.98 31.90
CA SER A 196 10.53 34.88 33.36
C SER A 196 11.75 35.55 33.99
N ASP A 197 12.93 35.32 33.41
CA ASP A 197 14.19 35.90 33.90
C ASP A 197 14.19 37.43 33.72
N ARG A 198 13.62 37.94 32.62
CA ARG A 198 13.49 39.39 32.36
C ARG A 198 12.46 40.09 33.25
N ASN A 199 11.38 39.39 33.61
CA ASN A 199 10.28 39.95 34.43
C ASN A 199 10.53 39.79 35.94
N SER A 200 11.62 39.12 36.34
CA SER A 200 12.02 39.06 37.74
C SER A 200 12.62 40.43 38.15
N PRO A 201 12.12 41.09 39.21
CA PRO A 201 12.57 42.42 39.59
C PRO A 201 14.05 42.40 39.97
N SER A 202 14.82 43.39 39.48
CA SER A 202 16.18 43.65 39.93
C SER A 202 16.14 43.93 41.44
N VAL A 203 16.76 43.06 42.24
CA VAL A 203 17.00 43.26 43.68
C VAL A 203 17.98 44.42 43.88
#